data_AF-A0A0F9UQU9-F1
#
_entry.id   AF-A0A0F9UQU9-F1
#
_cell.length_a   1.000
_cell.length_b   1.000
_cell.length_c   1.000
_cell.angle_alpha   90.00
_cell.angle_beta   90.00
_cell.angle_gamma   90.00
#
_symmetry.space_group_name_H-M   'P 1'
#
loop_
_entity.id
_entity.type
_entity.pdbx_description
1 polymer ?
#
loop_
_entity_poly.entity_id
_entity_poly.type
_entity_poly.pdbx_seq_one_letter_code
_entity_poly.pdbx_strand_id
1 'polypeptide(L)'
;MIHLFLGKLGSGKTLHAVRQMYEDQDYIKTYSNIITKKLKNNCLINSDMIIKKVLVDTKRKRDGTEVPVYEYKLNREFWIKLENEPLNVIIDEAHEIFNARRSFSNINKIFSSYLSLLRRVVGNRDGTVYGRLTLISQLSRRLDIIGREMCNSIYYHIGHYIKQCRKCKLTWQENSEIPEPIYKCPQCNHPYLIKYNHVIQVYKFKSLNDFEMWQQTGQKFWYGQIYIKNCEKIFPLYKTMQWDNLFDDLY
;
A
#
# COMPACT_ATOMS: atom_id res chain seq x y z
N MET A 1 10.69 -7.18 -8.77
CA MET A 1 11.34 -6.89 -7.44
C MET A 1 10.28 -6.53 -6.41
N ILE A 2 10.45 -6.89 -5.14
CA ILE A 2 9.51 -6.59 -4.05
C ILE A 2 10.04 -5.43 -3.20
N HIS A 3 9.25 -4.38 -3.05
CA HIS A 3 9.53 -3.24 -2.19
C HIS A 3 8.54 -3.19 -1.04
N LEU A 4 9.04 -2.97 0.18
CA LEU A 4 8.19 -2.68 1.34
C LEU A 4 8.23 -1.19 1.65
N PHE A 5 7.07 -0.54 1.62
CA PHE A 5 6.92 0.85 2.04
C PHE A 5 6.37 0.86 3.46
N LEU A 6 7.21 1.29 4.40
CA LEU A 6 6.92 1.32 5.83
C LEU A 6 6.92 2.75 6.38
N GLY A 7 6.31 2.93 7.54
CA GLY A 7 6.20 4.22 8.24
C GLY A 7 4.86 4.37 8.95
N LYS A 8 4.80 5.27 9.94
CA LYS A 8 3.59 5.53 10.73
C LYS A 8 2.45 6.12 9.88
N LEU A 9 1.25 6.24 10.47
CA LEU A 9 0.13 6.90 9.83
C LEU A 9 0.49 8.33 9.41
N GLY A 10 0.08 8.75 8.21
CA GLY A 10 0.38 10.10 7.71
C GLY A 10 1.84 10.34 7.31
N SER A 11 2.68 9.30 7.21
CA SER A 11 4.08 9.46 6.82
C SER A 11 4.32 9.65 5.32
N GLY A 12 3.27 9.58 4.49
CA GLY A 12 3.36 9.83 3.05
C GLY A 12 3.72 8.61 2.18
N LYS A 13 3.60 7.38 2.71
CA LYS A 13 3.85 6.14 1.94
C LYS A 13 3.06 6.07 0.64
N THR A 14 1.74 6.24 0.71
CA THR A 14 0.84 6.27 -0.45
C THR A 14 1.20 7.40 -1.41
N LEU A 15 1.58 8.58 -0.89
CA LEU A 15 2.02 9.70 -1.73
C LEU A 15 3.28 9.35 -2.52
N HIS A 16 4.27 8.71 -1.88
CA HIS A 16 5.48 8.28 -2.58
C HIS A 16 5.15 7.23 -3.66
N ALA A 17 4.25 6.29 -3.38
CA ALA A 17 3.80 5.31 -4.37
C ALA A 17 3.10 5.97 -5.57
N VAL A 18 2.18 6.91 -5.32
CA VAL A 18 1.50 7.68 -6.39
C VAL A 18 2.48 8.55 -7.16
N ARG A 19 3.49 9.12 -6.50
CA ARG A 19 4.59 9.83 -7.18
C ARG A 19 5.35 8.91 -8.14
N GLN A 20 5.65 7.68 -7.73
CA GLN A 20 6.28 6.69 -8.62
C GLN A 20 5.39 6.36 -9.81
N MET A 21 4.08 6.16 -9.60
CA MET A 21 3.12 5.95 -10.70
C MET A 21 3.05 7.14 -11.66
N TYR A 22 3.12 8.37 -11.12
CA TYR A 22 3.10 9.60 -11.90
C TYR A 22 4.36 9.78 -12.75
N GLU A 23 5.52 9.40 -12.22
CA GLU A 23 6.80 9.48 -12.92
C GLU A 23 6.98 8.34 -13.95
N ASP A 24 6.40 7.17 -13.71
CA ASP A 24 6.45 5.99 -14.60
C ASP A 24 5.32 5.99 -15.67
N GLN A 25 4.65 7.13 -15.90
CA GLN A 25 3.40 7.27 -16.68
C GLN A 25 3.44 6.78 -18.13
N ASP A 26 4.61 6.59 -18.73
CA ASP A 26 4.77 6.23 -20.14
C ASP A 26 5.37 4.83 -20.35
N TYR A 27 5.76 4.12 -19.29
CA TYR A 27 6.62 2.94 -19.42
C TYR A 27 5.98 1.62 -18.98
N ILE A 28 5.36 1.59 -17.79
CA ILE A 28 4.94 0.33 -17.17
C ILE A 28 3.53 0.49 -16.61
N LYS A 29 2.63 -0.41 -17.00
CA LYS A 29 1.27 -0.44 -16.47
C LYS A 29 1.31 -0.82 -14.98
N THR A 30 0.63 -0.04 -14.15
CA THR A 30 0.57 -0.25 -12.71
C THR A 30 -0.83 -0.71 -12.31
N TYR A 31 -0.92 -1.84 -11.62
CA TYR A 31 -2.12 -2.32 -10.97
C TYR A 31 -2.08 -1.95 -9.49
N SER A 32 -3.08 -1.22 -8.99
CA SER A 32 -3.10 -0.81 -7.59
C SER A 32 -4.52 -0.75 -7.02
N ASN A 33 -4.67 -0.96 -5.71
CA ASN A 33 -5.90 -0.62 -4.99
C ASN A 33 -5.99 0.87 -4.60
N ILE A 34 -5.02 1.70 -4.97
CA ILE A 34 -5.07 3.15 -4.75
C ILE A 34 -5.95 3.80 -5.83
N ILE A 35 -7.00 4.49 -5.41
CA ILE A 35 -7.86 5.29 -6.28
C ILE A 35 -7.12 6.55 -6.74
N THR A 36 -6.63 6.54 -7.98
CA THR A 36 -5.91 7.65 -8.60
C THR A 36 -6.83 8.48 -9.50
N LYS A 37 -6.50 9.76 -9.67
CA LYS A 37 -7.17 10.71 -10.54
C LYS A 37 -6.16 11.14 -11.60
N LYS A 38 -6.45 10.89 -12.87
CA LYS A 38 -5.66 11.39 -14.02
C LYS A 38 -4.29 10.72 -14.23
N LEU A 39 -4.12 9.45 -13.84
CA LEU A 39 -2.93 8.64 -14.21
C LEU A 39 -3.31 7.65 -15.34
N LYS A 40 -2.69 7.77 -16.52
CA LYS A 40 -3.06 6.96 -17.70
C LYS A 40 -2.68 5.48 -17.58
N ASN A 41 -1.52 5.20 -16.99
CA ASN A 41 -0.99 3.83 -16.86
C ASN A 41 -1.36 3.14 -15.55
N ASN A 42 -2.42 3.59 -14.87
CA ASN A 42 -2.90 2.97 -13.62
C ASN A 42 -4.23 2.24 -13.81
N CYS A 43 -4.27 0.98 -13.41
CA CYS A 43 -5.45 0.13 -13.38
C CYS A 43 -5.84 -0.12 -11.93
N LEU A 44 -7.06 0.25 -11.55
CA LEU A 44 -7.57 -0.06 -10.21
C LEU A 44 -7.78 -1.58 -10.10
N ILE A 45 -7.23 -2.19 -9.06
CA ILE A 45 -7.48 -3.61 -8.74
C ILE A 45 -8.86 -3.70 -8.10
N ASN A 46 -9.67 -4.60 -8.62
CA ASN A 46 -10.98 -4.95 -8.08
C ASN A 46 -10.94 -6.36 -7.46
N SER A 47 -11.94 -6.69 -6.64
CA SER A 47 -12.04 -7.99 -5.96
C SER A 47 -12.07 -9.17 -6.94
N ASP A 48 -12.77 -9.02 -8.07
CA ASP A 48 -12.94 -10.03 -9.13
C ASP A 48 -11.63 -10.36 -9.86
N MET A 49 -10.69 -9.40 -9.94
CA MET A 49 -9.35 -9.63 -10.47
C MET A 49 -8.54 -10.58 -9.58
N ILE A 50 -8.89 -10.73 -8.30
CA ILE A 50 -8.20 -11.59 -7.34
C ILE A 50 -9.03 -12.85 -7.06
N ILE A 51 -10.34 -12.71 -6.84
CA ILE A 51 -11.23 -13.77 -6.40
C ILE A 51 -12.29 -14.02 -7.47
N LYS A 52 -12.25 -15.21 -8.07
CA LYS A 52 -13.29 -15.73 -8.97
C LYS A 52 -14.36 -16.41 -8.13
N LYS A 53 -15.59 -15.90 -8.19
CA LYS A 53 -16.78 -16.50 -7.56
C LYS A 53 -17.43 -17.47 -8.56
N VAL A 54 -17.51 -18.75 -8.20
CA VAL A 54 -18.05 -19.81 -9.06
C VAL A 54 -19.30 -20.40 -8.40
N LEU A 55 -20.43 -20.40 -9.11
CA LEU A 55 -21.63 -21.11 -8.66
C LEU A 55 -21.37 -22.62 -8.78
N VAL A 56 -21.44 -23.33 -7.66
CA VAL A 56 -21.16 -24.78 -7.62
C VAL A 56 -22.40 -25.61 -7.34
N ASP A 57 -23.39 -25.05 -6.66
CA ASP A 57 -24.63 -25.75 -6.32
C ASP A 57 -25.75 -24.74 -5.97
N THR A 58 -26.97 -25.24 -5.80
CA THR A 58 -28.13 -24.50 -5.30
C THR A 58 -28.74 -25.27 -4.15
N LYS A 59 -28.72 -24.67 -2.94
CA LYS A 59 -29.29 -25.29 -1.74
C LYS A 59 -30.73 -24.82 -1.53
N ARG A 60 -31.67 -25.76 -1.47
CA ARG A 60 -33.07 -25.45 -1.15
C ARG A 60 -33.23 -25.23 0.35
N LYS A 61 -33.78 -24.07 0.73
CA LYS A 61 -34.18 -23.76 2.11
C LYS A 61 -35.50 -24.46 2.45
N ARG A 62 -35.79 -24.56 3.75
CA ARG A 62 -37.03 -25.17 4.27
C ARG A 62 -38.31 -24.45 3.81
N ASP A 63 -38.20 -23.18 3.42
CA ASP A 63 -39.29 -22.36 2.87
C ASP A 63 -39.50 -22.57 1.35
N GLY A 64 -38.75 -23.49 0.73
CA GLY A 64 -38.82 -23.78 -0.70
C GLY A 64 -37.95 -22.88 -1.58
N THR A 65 -37.33 -21.82 -1.03
CA THR A 65 -36.46 -20.91 -1.78
C THR A 65 -35.09 -21.54 -2.07
N GLU A 66 -34.55 -21.32 -3.27
CA GLU A 66 -33.23 -21.80 -3.65
C GLU A 66 -32.18 -20.73 -3.36
N VAL A 67 -31.11 -21.12 -2.66
CA VAL A 67 -29.98 -20.25 -2.36
C VAL A 67 -28.75 -20.74 -3.11
N PRO A 68 -28.12 -19.90 -3.93
CA PRO A 68 -26.90 -20.28 -4.62
C PRO A 68 -25.74 -20.53 -3.64
N VAL A 69 -25.02 -21.63 -3.84
CA VAL A 69 -23.80 -21.98 -3.13
C VAL A 69 -22.62 -21.65 -4.03
N TYR A 70 -21.72 -20.80 -3.52
CA TYR A 70 -20.56 -20.32 -4.28
C TYR A 70 -19.26 -20.90 -3.71
N GLU A 71 -18.36 -21.26 -4.62
CA GLU A 71 -16.96 -21.52 -4.31
C GLU A 71 -16.11 -20.32 -4.75
N TYR A 72 -15.19 -19.90 -3.89
CA TYR A 72 -14.26 -18.82 -4.16
C TYR A 72 -12.90 -19.39 -4.54
N LYS A 73 -12.35 -18.96 -5.67
CA LYS A 73 -11.03 -19.39 -6.18
C LYS A 73 -10.17 -18.18 -6.54
N LEU A 74 -8.85 -18.34 -6.53
CA LEU A 74 -7.93 -17.34 -7.07
C LEU A 74 -8.18 -17.19 -8.58
N ASN A 75 -8.38 -15.96 -9.06
CA ASN A 75 -8.52 -15.65 -10.48
C ASN A 75 -7.15 -15.67 -11.19
N ARG A 76 -6.55 -16.86 -11.28
CA ARG A 76 -5.23 -17.06 -11.91
C ARG A 76 -5.21 -16.66 -13.38
N GLU A 77 -6.29 -16.96 -14.08
CA GLU A 77 -6.45 -16.69 -15.52
C GLU A 77 -6.24 -15.21 -15.86
N PHE A 78 -6.74 -14.30 -15.02
CA PHE A 78 -6.55 -12.86 -15.22
C PHE A 78 -5.07 -12.48 -15.20
N TRP A 79 -4.34 -12.86 -14.15
CA TRP A 79 -2.95 -12.46 -13.95
C TRP A 79 -1.97 -13.17 -14.89
N ILE A 80 -2.22 -14.43 -15.26
CA ILE A 80 -1.37 -15.17 -16.20
C ILE A 80 -1.40 -14.51 -17.59
N LYS A 81 -2.53 -13.94 -18.02
CA LYS A 81 -2.62 -13.20 -19.29
C LYS A 81 -1.69 -11.97 -19.34
N LEU A 82 -1.27 -11.47 -18.18
CA LEU A 82 -0.40 -10.30 -18.05
C LEU A 82 1.08 -10.69 -17.88
N GLU A 83 1.43 -11.98 -17.80
CA GLU A 83 2.79 -12.45 -17.45
C GLU A 83 3.87 -12.04 -18.49
N ASN A 84 3.48 -11.74 -19.73
CA ASN A 84 4.42 -11.37 -20.80
C ASN A 84 4.71 -9.87 -20.89
N GLU A 85 4.07 -9.04 -20.06
CA GLU A 85 4.28 -7.59 -20.06
C GLU A 85 4.95 -7.17 -18.75
N PRO A 86 5.92 -6.24 -18.77
CA PRO A 86 6.40 -5.63 -17.54
C PRO A 86 5.24 -4.88 -16.89
N LEU A 87 4.92 -5.23 -15.65
CA LEU A 87 3.88 -4.56 -14.88
C LEU A 87 4.31 -4.27 -13.45
N ASN A 88 3.78 -3.18 -12.90
CA ASN A 88 3.91 -2.84 -11.50
C ASN A 88 2.63 -3.27 -10.76
N VAL A 89 2.78 -3.70 -9.52
CA VAL A 89 1.66 -3.94 -8.61
C VAL A 89 1.91 -3.18 -7.33
N ILE A 90 0.97 -2.36 -6.89
CA ILE A 90 1.06 -1.56 -5.67
C ILE A 90 -0.14 -1.85 -4.79
N ILE A 91 0.09 -2.48 -3.64
CA ILE A 91 -0.96 -2.81 -2.68
C ILE A 91 -0.79 -1.89 -1.46
N ASP A 92 -1.72 -0.94 -1.32
CA ASP A 92 -1.87 -0.14 -0.11
C ASP A 92 -2.58 -0.92 0.99
N GLU A 93 -2.21 -0.63 2.24
CA GLU A 93 -2.62 -1.38 3.42
C GLU A 93 -2.49 -2.91 3.27
N ALA A 94 -1.35 -3.34 2.70
CA ALA A 94 -1.06 -4.74 2.37
C ALA A 94 -1.17 -5.71 3.56
N HIS A 95 -1.07 -5.21 4.79
CA HIS A 95 -1.21 -6.01 6.01
C HIS A 95 -2.65 -6.43 6.33
N GLU A 96 -3.65 -5.82 5.70
CA GLU A 96 -5.05 -6.26 5.80
C GLU A 96 -5.33 -7.46 4.87
N ILE A 97 -4.62 -7.53 3.74
CA ILE A 97 -4.78 -8.58 2.72
C ILE A 97 -3.86 -9.76 2.99
N PHE A 98 -2.56 -9.47 3.21
CA PHE A 98 -1.52 -10.47 3.41
C PHE A 98 -1.18 -10.58 4.90
N ASN A 99 -2.17 -10.93 5.72
CA ASN A 99 -2.00 -11.03 7.17
C ASN A 99 -1.64 -12.46 7.59
N ALA A 100 -0.53 -12.61 8.31
CA ALA A 100 -0.08 -13.90 8.84
C ALA A 100 -1.03 -14.55 9.87
N ARG A 101 -2.00 -13.80 10.43
CA ARG A 101 -2.86 -14.25 11.55
C ARG A 101 -4.34 -14.40 11.25
N ARG A 102 -4.83 -14.12 10.02
CA ARG A 102 -6.24 -14.40 9.69
C ARG A 102 -6.39 -15.91 9.43
N SER A 103 -7.22 -16.55 10.25
CA SER A 103 -7.45 -18.00 10.37
C SER A 103 -7.90 -18.67 9.06
N PHE A 104 -7.50 -19.94 8.88
CA PHE A 104 -7.84 -21.04 7.93
C PHE A 104 -9.00 -20.98 6.90
N SER A 105 -9.66 -19.85 6.64
CA SER A 105 -10.66 -19.70 5.59
C SER A 105 -10.04 -19.91 4.20
N ASN A 106 -10.84 -20.43 3.26
CA ASN A 106 -10.42 -20.60 1.87
C ASN A 106 -9.93 -19.27 1.25
N ILE A 107 -10.44 -18.14 1.73
CA ILE A 107 -10.03 -16.79 1.31
C ILE A 107 -8.57 -16.49 1.67
N ASN A 108 -8.10 -16.87 2.85
CA ASN A 108 -6.70 -16.63 3.22
C ASN A 108 -5.73 -17.47 2.39
N LYS A 109 -6.11 -18.71 2.04
CA LYS A 109 -5.35 -19.53 1.08
C LYS A 109 -5.25 -18.85 -0.29
N ILE A 110 -6.32 -18.17 -0.72
CA ILE A 110 -6.32 -17.39 -1.96
C ILE A 110 -5.33 -16.22 -1.85
N PHE A 111 -5.31 -15.47 -0.75
CA PHE A 111 -4.40 -14.33 -0.59
C PHE A 111 -2.92 -14.73 -0.52
N SER A 112 -2.57 -15.80 0.20
CA SER A 112 -1.19 -16.32 0.17
C SER A 112 -0.80 -16.78 -1.24
N SER A 113 -1.70 -17.49 -1.94
CA SER A 113 -1.48 -17.91 -3.33
C SER A 113 -1.37 -16.71 -4.29
N TYR A 114 -2.12 -15.64 -4.02
CA TYR A 114 -2.10 -14.40 -4.79
C TYR A 114 -0.76 -13.70 -4.65
N LEU A 115 -0.21 -13.57 -3.44
CA LEU A 115 1.12 -13.00 -3.23
C LEU A 115 2.20 -13.79 -4.01
N SER A 116 2.14 -15.11 -3.98
CA SER A 116 3.04 -15.96 -4.77
C SER A 116 2.87 -15.75 -6.29
N LEU A 117 1.63 -15.61 -6.76
CA LEU A 117 1.33 -15.34 -8.17
C LEU A 117 1.86 -13.98 -8.62
N LEU A 118 1.61 -12.92 -7.84
CA LEU A 118 2.08 -11.57 -8.14
C LEU A 118 3.60 -11.53 -8.31
N ARG A 119 4.34 -12.25 -7.47
CA ARG A 119 5.80 -12.31 -7.57
C ARG A 119 6.30 -12.90 -8.87
N ARG A 120 5.58 -13.91 -9.39
CA ARG A 120 5.88 -14.53 -10.68
C ARG A 120 5.55 -13.57 -11.82
N VAL A 121 4.37 -12.97 -11.80
CA VAL A 121 3.88 -12.10 -12.88
C VAL A 121 4.66 -10.79 -12.98
N VAL A 122 5.12 -10.24 -11.85
CA VAL A 122 5.97 -9.05 -11.82
C VAL A 122 7.41 -9.34 -12.30
N GLY A 123 7.84 -10.60 -12.26
CA GLY A 123 9.12 -11.04 -12.78
C GLY A 123 9.04 -11.31 -14.28
N ASN A 124 9.62 -10.44 -15.10
CA ASN A 124 9.70 -10.66 -16.55
C ASN A 124 10.65 -11.84 -16.85
N ARG A 125 10.20 -12.76 -17.71
CA ARG A 125 10.99 -13.93 -18.15
C ARG A 125 12.13 -13.56 -19.10
N ASP A 126 12.00 -12.46 -19.83
CA ASP A 126 12.95 -12.05 -20.87
C ASP A 126 14.09 -11.16 -20.34
N GLY A 127 14.04 -10.79 -19.05
CA GLY A 127 15.15 -10.15 -18.33
C GLY A 127 15.49 -8.70 -18.69
N THR A 128 14.79 -8.09 -19.66
CA THR A 128 15.11 -6.74 -20.18
C THR A 128 14.49 -5.61 -19.36
N VAL A 129 13.26 -5.79 -18.86
CA VAL A 129 12.55 -4.81 -18.02
C VAL A 129 11.81 -5.55 -16.91
N TYR A 130 12.13 -5.23 -15.64
CA TYR A 130 11.49 -5.85 -14.48
C TYR A 130 10.39 -4.96 -13.90
N GLY A 131 9.25 -5.57 -13.63
CA GLY A 131 8.18 -4.98 -12.83
C GLY A 131 8.54 -4.86 -11.35
N ARG A 132 7.72 -4.10 -10.61
CA ARG A 132 7.85 -3.93 -9.16
C ARG A 132 6.56 -4.29 -8.43
N LEU A 133 6.68 -5.07 -7.35
CA LEU A 133 5.62 -5.31 -6.38
C LEU A 133 5.91 -4.41 -5.18
N THR A 134 5.10 -3.38 -4.95
CA THR A 134 5.21 -2.51 -3.78
C THR A 134 4.10 -2.84 -2.79
N LEU A 135 4.49 -3.27 -1.59
CA LEU A 135 3.56 -3.50 -0.49
C LEU A 135 3.70 -2.35 0.50
N ILE A 136 2.63 -1.61 0.72
CA ILE A 136 2.60 -0.51 1.69
C ILE A 136 1.97 -1.01 2.98
N SER A 137 2.63 -0.78 4.10
CA SER A 137 2.14 -1.20 5.41
C SER A 137 2.61 -0.26 6.51
N GLN A 138 1.83 -0.17 7.58
CA GLN A 138 2.23 0.51 8.81
C GLN A 138 3.11 -0.38 9.70
N LEU A 139 2.86 -1.69 9.69
CA LEU A 139 3.50 -2.66 10.56
C LEU A 139 4.10 -3.79 9.72
N SER A 140 5.44 -3.84 9.63
CA SER A 140 6.16 -4.92 8.95
C SER A 140 5.76 -6.30 9.50
N ARG A 141 5.71 -6.44 10.82
CA ARG A 141 5.35 -7.70 11.51
C ARG A 141 3.97 -8.27 11.20
N ARG A 142 3.03 -7.45 10.68
CA ARG A 142 1.69 -7.90 10.32
C ARG A 142 1.60 -8.44 8.90
N LEU A 143 2.60 -8.13 8.07
CA LEU A 143 2.71 -8.70 6.73
C LEU A 143 3.09 -10.18 6.83
N ASP A 144 2.57 -10.95 5.87
CA ASP A 144 2.93 -12.34 5.62
C ASP A 144 4.45 -12.51 5.56
N ILE A 145 4.93 -13.62 6.14
CA ILE A 145 6.36 -13.91 6.26
C ILE A 145 7.05 -13.94 4.89
N ILE A 146 6.36 -14.43 3.85
CA ILE A 146 6.88 -14.48 2.48
C ILE A 146 7.10 -13.05 1.96
N GLY A 147 6.15 -12.13 2.23
CA GLY A 147 6.28 -10.73 1.83
C GLY A 147 7.44 -10.02 2.54
N ARG A 148 7.70 -10.38 3.80
CA ARG A 148 8.77 -9.81 4.62
C ARG A 148 10.16 -10.32 4.23
N GLU A 149 10.33 -11.63 4.19
CA GLU A 149 11.65 -12.24 3.99
C GLU A 149 12.14 -12.11 2.54
N MET A 150 11.21 -11.99 1.59
CA MET A 150 11.55 -11.93 0.17
C MET A 150 11.58 -10.50 -0.38
N CYS A 151 11.50 -9.49 0.49
CA CYS A 151 11.63 -8.11 0.07
C CYS A 151 13.06 -7.80 -0.42
N ASN A 152 13.16 -7.10 -1.54
CA ASN A 152 14.45 -6.67 -2.11
C ASN A 152 14.91 -5.32 -1.55
N SER A 153 13.96 -4.49 -1.08
CA SER A 153 14.27 -3.17 -0.55
C SER A 153 13.16 -2.69 0.38
N ILE A 154 13.55 -1.94 1.39
CA ILE A 154 12.63 -1.32 2.34
C ILE A 154 12.79 0.19 2.27
N TYR A 155 11.64 0.88 2.21
CA TYR A 155 11.54 2.32 2.18
C TYR A 155 10.79 2.76 3.43
N TYR A 156 11.49 3.35 4.39
CA TYR A 156 10.88 3.91 5.59
C TYR A 156 10.59 5.39 5.40
N HIS A 157 9.34 5.79 5.60
CA HIS A 157 8.86 7.14 5.32
C HIS A 157 8.59 7.90 6.61
N ILE A 158 9.03 9.15 6.65
CA ILE A 158 8.70 10.13 7.67
C ILE A 158 8.11 11.36 6.98
N GLY A 159 6.88 11.72 7.32
CA GLY A 159 6.21 12.89 6.80
C GLY A 159 6.45 14.09 7.71
N HIS A 160 7.14 15.10 7.21
CA HIS A 160 7.34 16.41 7.86
C HIS A 160 6.32 17.41 7.31
N TYR A 161 5.79 18.26 8.17
CA TYR A 161 4.83 19.28 7.77
C TYR A 161 4.81 20.44 8.77
N ILE A 162 4.32 21.59 8.33
CA ILE A 162 4.08 22.74 9.20
C ILE A 162 2.62 22.73 9.62
N LYS A 163 2.36 22.80 10.92
CA LYS A 163 1.03 23.08 11.46
C LYS A 163 0.86 24.59 11.62
N GLN A 164 -0.34 25.08 11.33
CA GLN A 164 -0.74 26.46 11.60
C GLN A 164 -2.09 26.52 12.30
N CYS A 165 -2.18 27.33 13.35
CA CYS A 165 -3.44 27.67 13.98
C CYS A 165 -4.27 28.58 13.07
N ARG A 166 -5.54 28.22 12.80
CA ARG A 166 -6.42 29.09 12.00
C ARG A 166 -6.69 30.45 12.64
N LYS A 167 -6.76 30.50 13.99
CA LYS A 167 -7.10 31.69 14.79
C LYS A 167 -5.92 32.63 14.97
N CYS A 168 -4.88 32.23 15.72
CA CYS A 168 -3.74 33.10 16.04
C CYS A 168 -2.57 33.03 15.04
N LYS A 169 -2.70 32.22 13.97
CA LYS A 169 -1.68 32.03 12.92
C LYS A 169 -0.33 31.47 13.36
N LEU A 170 -0.15 31.14 14.64
CA LEU A 170 1.05 30.45 15.14
C LEU A 170 1.35 29.19 14.32
N THR A 171 2.62 29.04 13.96
CA THR A 171 3.13 27.91 13.18
C THR A 171 4.18 27.12 13.95
N TRP A 172 4.21 25.80 13.76
CA TRP A 172 5.28 24.94 14.27
C TRP A 172 5.47 23.74 13.36
N GLN A 173 6.69 23.17 13.38
CA GLN A 173 7.01 21.98 12.62
C GLN A 173 6.65 20.73 13.40
N GLU A 174 6.08 19.75 12.72
CA GLU A 174 5.85 18.41 13.25
C GLU A 174 6.22 17.37 12.20
N ASN A 175 6.35 16.12 12.65
CA ASN A 175 6.49 14.98 11.76
C ASN A 175 5.63 13.80 12.22
N SER A 176 5.51 12.80 11.35
CA SER A 176 4.73 11.59 11.60
C SER A 176 5.28 10.69 12.69
N GLU A 177 6.50 10.92 13.18
CA GLU A 177 7.14 10.09 14.21
C GLU A 177 6.78 10.53 15.64
N ILE A 178 6.28 11.76 15.81
CA ILE A 178 5.88 12.30 17.12
C ILE A 178 4.77 11.43 17.73
N PRO A 179 4.97 10.85 18.94
CA PRO A 179 3.98 9.97 19.57
C PRO A 179 2.65 10.67 19.90
N GLU A 180 2.73 11.91 20.38
CA GLU A 180 1.58 12.72 20.78
C GLU A 180 1.55 14.01 19.95
N PRO A 181 0.85 14.03 18.80
CA PRO A 181 0.78 15.23 18.00
C PRO A 181 -0.06 16.30 18.70
N ILE A 182 0.28 17.57 18.50
CA ILE A 182 -0.44 18.67 19.15
C ILE A 182 -1.80 18.87 18.47
N TYR A 183 -2.90 18.55 19.16
CA TYR A 183 -4.27 18.64 18.60
C TYR A 183 -4.94 20.01 18.77
N LYS A 184 -4.38 20.89 19.62
CA LYS A 184 -4.88 22.25 19.85
C LYS A 184 -3.74 23.25 19.81
N CYS A 185 -4.00 24.46 19.34
CA CYS A 185 -2.98 25.50 19.31
C CYS A 185 -2.40 25.75 20.71
N PRO A 186 -1.07 25.69 20.90
CA PRO A 186 -0.46 25.86 22.23
C PRO A 186 -0.60 27.29 22.79
N GLN A 187 -0.83 28.29 21.92
CA GLN A 187 -0.98 29.69 22.35
C GLN A 187 -2.42 30.08 22.68
N CYS A 188 -3.42 29.60 21.91
CA CYS A 188 -4.81 30.05 22.06
C CYS A 188 -5.83 28.92 22.26
N ASN A 189 -5.35 27.69 22.44
CA ASN A 189 -6.14 26.47 22.66
C ASN A 189 -7.19 26.15 21.57
N HIS A 190 -7.09 26.80 20.40
CA HIS A 190 -8.02 26.62 19.30
C HIS A 190 -7.80 25.27 18.58
N PRO A 191 -8.86 24.49 18.30
CA PRO A 191 -8.73 23.12 17.77
C PRO A 191 -8.49 23.05 16.26
N TYR A 192 -8.85 24.09 15.51
CA TYR A 192 -8.70 24.05 14.05
C TYR A 192 -7.28 24.38 13.62
N LEU A 193 -6.56 23.33 13.22
CA LEU A 193 -5.19 23.36 12.73
C LEU A 193 -5.14 22.97 11.25
N ILE A 194 -4.28 23.64 10.47
CA ILE A 194 -4.02 23.31 9.07
C ILE A 194 -2.60 22.72 8.96
N LYS A 195 -2.42 21.70 8.11
CA LYS A 195 -1.11 21.17 7.73
C LYS A 195 -0.75 21.64 6.32
N TYR A 196 0.48 22.09 6.10
CA TYR A 196 0.99 22.54 4.80
C TYR A 196 2.51 22.37 4.72
N ASN A 197 3.08 22.60 3.53
CA ASN A 197 4.51 22.48 3.25
C ASN A 197 5.05 21.08 3.61
N HIS A 198 4.44 20.06 3.00
CA HIS A 198 4.74 18.67 3.31
C HIS A 198 6.06 18.26 2.65
N VAL A 199 6.94 17.64 3.42
CA VAL A 199 8.17 17.02 2.93
C VAL A 199 8.22 15.59 3.44
N ILE A 200 8.36 14.63 2.52
CA ILE A 200 8.52 13.22 2.92
C ILE A 200 10.00 12.88 2.85
N GLN A 201 10.56 12.50 4.00
CA GLN A 201 11.89 11.93 4.10
C GLN A 201 11.77 10.42 3.97
N VAL A 202 12.56 9.82 3.07
CA VAL A 202 12.54 8.37 2.84
C VAL A 202 13.94 7.80 3.01
N TYR A 203 14.07 6.83 3.92
CA TYR A 203 15.27 6.03 4.11
C TYR A 203 15.15 4.70 3.35
N LYS A 204 16.23 4.29 2.69
CA LYS A 204 16.29 3.05 1.91
C LYS A 204 17.20 2.03 2.58
N PHE A 205 16.71 0.82 2.77
CA PHE A 205 17.43 -0.30 3.39
C PHE A 205 17.45 -1.51 2.45
N LYS A 206 18.55 -2.28 2.49
CA LYS A 206 18.73 -3.46 1.63
C LYS A 206 17.93 -4.65 2.16
N SER A 207 17.68 -4.69 3.47
CA SER A 207 17.02 -5.81 4.14
C SER A 207 16.15 -5.34 5.31
N LEU A 208 15.30 -6.25 5.80
CA LEU A 208 14.53 -6.04 7.03
C LEU A 208 15.43 -5.93 8.26
N ASN A 209 16.52 -6.69 8.29
CA ASN A 209 17.50 -6.65 9.38
C ASN A 209 18.16 -5.27 9.49
N ASP A 210 18.58 -4.68 8.37
CA ASP A 210 19.18 -3.33 8.36
C ASP A 210 18.20 -2.28 8.89
N PHE A 211 16.92 -2.41 8.50
CA PHE A 211 15.86 -1.53 8.96
C PHE A 211 15.62 -1.68 10.48
N GLU A 212 15.49 -2.92 10.96
CA GLU A 212 15.29 -3.22 12.39
C GLU A 212 16.47 -2.75 13.23
N MET A 213 17.70 -2.93 12.73
CA MET A 213 18.91 -2.47 13.40
C MET A 213 18.99 -0.95 13.49
N TRP A 214 18.63 -0.24 12.42
CA TRP A 214 18.50 1.21 12.45
C TRP A 214 17.44 1.69 13.46
N GLN A 215 16.27 1.03 13.51
CA GLN A 215 15.23 1.41 14.49
C GLN A 215 15.68 1.23 15.94
N GLN A 216 16.48 0.20 16.23
CA GLN A 216 16.95 -0.09 17.58
C GLN A 216 18.12 0.79 18.02
N THR A 217 19.08 1.03 17.12
CA THR A 217 20.38 1.62 17.47
C THR A 217 20.52 3.08 17.02
N GLY A 218 19.69 3.54 16.08
CA GLY A 218 19.84 4.83 15.41
C GLY A 218 21.07 4.94 14.50
N GLN A 219 21.89 3.88 14.40
CA GLN A 219 23.09 3.88 13.56
C GLN A 219 22.75 3.81 12.07
N LYS A 220 23.66 4.31 11.22
CA LYS A 220 23.45 4.37 9.77
C LYS A 220 23.52 2.98 9.12
N PHE A 221 22.37 2.30 9.00
CA PHE A 221 22.22 1.06 8.22
C PHE A 221 21.51 1.28 6.87
N TRP A 222 21.03 2.49 6.59
CA TRP A 222 20.44 2.84 5.30
C TRP A 222 21.52 3.12 4.25
N TYR A 223 21.25 2.75 2.99
CA TYR A 223 22.16 3.00 1.86
C TYR A 223 21.77 4.23 1.04
N GLY A 224 20.56 4.76 1.24
CA GLY A 224 20.10 5.95 0.54
C GLY A 224 19.06 6.71 1.33
N GLN A 225 19.00 8.02 1.06
CA GLN A 225 18.04 8.93 1.65
C GLN A 225 17.55 9.90 0.57
N ILE A 226 16.24 10.08 0.49
CA ILE A 226 15.62 11.03 -0.45
C ILE A 226 14.62 11.93 0.27
N TYR A 227 14.41 13.13 -0.27
CA TYR A 227 13.41 14.08 0.19
C TYR A 227 12.43 14.39 -0.94
N ILE A 228 11.17 14.06 -0.73
CA ILE A 228 10.09 14.37 -1.65
C ILE A 228 9.50 15.71 -1.20
N LYS A 229 9.78 16.77 -1.98
CA LYS A 229 9.39 18.15 -1.68
C LYS A 229 8.20 18.64 -2.52
N ASN A 230 7.75 17.84 -3.49
CA ASN A 230 6.66 18.19 -4.40
C ASN A 230 5.31 17.56 -3.98
N CYS A 231 5.10 17.31 -2.69
CA CYS A 231 3.92 16.61 -2.17
C CYS A 231 2.60 17.26 -2.61
N GLU A 232 2.54 18.59 -2.59
CA GLU A 232 1.39 19.41 -2.98
C GLU A 232 0.99 19.21 -4.45
N LYS A 233 1.94 18.85 -5.32
CA LYS A 233 1.66 18.51 -6.72
C LYS A 233 1.08 17.10 -6.87
N ILE A 234 1.35 16.22 -5.91
CA ILE A 234 0.93 14.81 -5.95
C ILE A 234 -0.42 14.58 -5.26
N PHE A 235 -0.74 15.31 -4.18
CA PHE A 235 -2.02 15.17 -3.48
C PHE A 235 -3.26 15.20 -4.39
N PRO A 236 -3.35 16.07 -5.42
CA PRO A 236 -4.50 16.09 -6.32
C PRO A 236 -4.67 14.83 -7.19
N LEU A 237 -3.63 14.01 -7.32
CA LEU A 237 -3.58 12.84 -8.22
C LEU A 237 -4.22 11.58 -7.61
N TYR A 238 -4.69 11.62 -6.37
CA TYR A 238 -5.34 10.46 -5.74
C TYR A 238 -6.35 10.87 -4.67
N LYS A 239 -7.23 9.94 -4.29
CA LYS A 239 -8.15 10.13 -3.14
C LYS A 239 -7.31 9.94 -1.86
N THR A 240 -7.05 10.99 -1.08
CA THR A 240 -6.21 10.89 0.12
C THR A 240 -6.91 10.20 1.30
N MET A 241 -8.24 10.19 1.30
CA MET A 241 -9.10 9.50 2.26
C MET A 241 -9.74 8.30 1.57
N GLN A 242 -9.03 7.18 1.50
CA GLN A 242 -9.56 5.92 0.97
C GLN A 242 -9.88 5.02 2.16
N TRP A 243 -11.16 4.70 2.31
CA TRP A 243 -11.66 3.67 3.21
C TRP A 243 -12.71 2.87 2.44
N ASP A 244 -12.25 2.20 1.40
CA ASP A 244 -13.04 1.25 0.64
C ASP A 244 -12.17 -0.02 0.65
N ASN A 245 -12.54 -1.05 1.43
CA ASN A 245 -11.74 -2.27 1.40
C ASN A 245 -11.94 -2.91 0.03
N LEU A 246 -10.84 -3.39 -0.54
CA LEU A 246 -10.82 -4.14 -1.80
C LEU A 246 -11.81 -5.32 -1.84
N PHE A 247 -12.32 -5.74 -0.68
CA PHE A 247 -13.16 -6.91 -0.47
C PHE A 247 -14.42 -6.63 0.35
N ASP A 248 -14.87 -5.37 0.46
CA ASP A 248 -16.10 -5.05 1.21
C ASP A 248 -17.32 -5.85 0.69
N ASP A 249 -17.41 -6.08 -0.62
CA ASP A 249 -18.48 -6.88 -1.24
C ASP A 249 -18.42 -8.40 -0.96
N LEU A 250 -17.38 -8.88 -0.27
CA LEU A 250 -17.19 -10.30 0.06
C LEU A 250 -17.62 -10.66 1.49
N TYR A 251 -17.91 -9.66 2.32
CA TYR A 251 -18.37 -9.81 3.71
C TYR A 251 -19.83 -9.43 3.86
#